data_AF-A0AAW5C4Z0-F1
#
_entry.id   AF-A0AAW5C4Z0-F1
#
_cell.length_a   1.000
_cell.length_b   1.000
_cell.length_c   1.000
_cell.angle_alpha   90.00
_cell.angle_beta   90.00
_cell.angle_gamma   90.00
#
_symmetry.space_group_name_H-M   'P 1'
#
loop_
_entity.id
_entity.type
_entity.pdbx_description
1 polymer ?
#
loop_
_entity_poly.entity_id
_entity_poly.type
_entity_poly.pdbx_seq_one_letter_code
_entity_poly.pdbx_strand_id
1 'polypeptide(L)'
;MGAFLTFALDEGGALVHVDDVAKGMKCGCHCPHCNAPLYAKNAGQIREHHFAHAQGLECEGAYESSLHLLAKEVLQETGRIMLPQSISSTFPSGLVRIHNVEVEKWDERYGFRPDVEGVMDNGERLLIEFLVSHKVDGKKRQIIVDNNLKCIEIDINYQALDRAKLKEFLTDTDDDRKWIVSMPQLQKSTGESFSYGRNPLYENARDFLKEIFDEGTIIIHPYYTSFNHPDKPFDLRQIGYDVCEVNTKYRGFKSDLLLFRSQKKDKGHISINIRGRRRSEGFRYPKGLRIIDIIFRAISSEESVKQRLKKGELIGDMEMDIVYFGFKE
;
A
#
# COMPACT_ATOMS: atom_id res chain seq x y z
N MET A 1 -6.30 10.77 7.82
CA MET A 1 -7.14 9.68 8.29
C MET A 1 -6.50 8.47 7.70
N GLY A 2 -6.08 7.53 8.54
CA GLY A 2 -5.56 6.25 8.09
C GLY A 2 -6.58 5.56 7.19
N ALA A 3 -6.10 4.72 6.28
CA ALA A 3 -6.96 3.87 5.46
C ALA A 3 -7.89 3.07 6.38
N PHE A 4 -9.18 3.41 6.35
CA PHE A 4 -10.17 2.78 7.21
C PHE A 4 -10.41 1.34 6.80
N LEU A 5 -10.63 0.48 7.79
CA LEU A 5 -11.04 -0.90 7.59
C LEU A 5 -12.53 -0.93 7.24
N THR A 6 -12.87 -1.23 5.99
CA THR A 6 -14.27 -1.24 5.49
C THR A 6 -14.83 -2.64 5.30
N PHE A 7 -13.98 -3.67 5.34
CA PHE A 7 -14.36 -5.08 5.27
C PHE A 7 -13.89 -5.84 6.52
N ALA A 8 -14.66 -6.83 6.93
CA ALA A 8 -14.38 -7.70 8.08
C ALA A 8 -14.98 -9.09 7.84
N LEU A 9 -14.66 -10.05 8.72
CA LEU A 9 -15.32 -11.35 8.72
C LEU A 9 -16.56 -11.31 9.63
N ASP A 10 -17.68 -11.88 9.20
CA ASP A 10 -18.83 -12.11 10.09
C ASP A 10 -18.63 -13.36 10.98
N GLU A 11 -19.65 -13.75 11.75
CA GLU A 11 -19.60 -14.94 12.61
C GLU A 11 -19.45 -16.26 11.82
N GLY A 12 -19.88 -16.29 10.56
CA GLY A 12 -19.74 -17.43 9.65
C GLY A 12 -18.41 -17.48 8.91
N GLY A 13 -17.57 -16.45 9.07
CA GLY A 13 -16.31 -16.31 8.34
C GLY A 13 -16.47 -15.76 6.93
N ALA A 14 -17.63 -15.22 6.56
CA ALA A 14 -17.82 -14.55 5.29
C ALA A 14 -17.31 -13.10 5.36
N LEU A 15 -16.73 -12.62 4.26
CA LEU A 15 -16.27 -11.24 4.16
C LEU A 15 -17.47 -10.31 3.93
N VAL A 16 -17.63 -9.31 4.80
CA VAL A 16 -18.76 -8.38 4.78
C VAL A 16 -18.29 -6.92 4.78
N HIS A 17 -19.03 -6.05 4.09
CA HIS A 17 -18.77 -4.62 4.10
C HIS A 17 -19.43 -3.97 5.33
N VAL A 18 -18.82 -2.89 5.84
CA VAL A 18 -19.30 -2.17 7.04
C VAL A 18 -20.73 -1.64 6.90
N ASP A 19 -21.19 -1.39 5.69
CA ASP A 19 -22.55 -0.88 5.43
C ASP A 19 -23.62 -1.98 5.43
N ASP A 20 -23.20 -3.24 5.33
CA ASP A 20 -24.11 -4.39 5.20
C ASP A 20 -24.34 -5.10 6.56
N VAL A 21 -23.82 -4.53 7.65
CA VAL A 21 -23.86 -5.15 8.98
C VAL A 21 -24.58 -4.28 10.02
N ALA A 22 -25.05 -4.92 11.09
CA ALA A 22 -25.66 -4.22 12.21
C ALA A 22 -24.67 -3.25 12.88
N LYS A 23 -25.17 -2.12 13.37
CA LYS A 23 -24.33 -1.08 14.00
C LYS A 23 -23.65 -1.57 15.28
N GLY A 24 -22.41 -1.11 15.49
CA GLY A 24 -21.64 -1.32 16.71
C GLY A 24 -21.26 -2.77 16.93
N MET A 25 -21.22 -3.23 18.19
CA MET A 25 -20.86 -4.61 18.53
C MET A 25 -21.89 -5.65 18.05
N LYS A 26 -23.10 -5.23 17.66
CA LYS A 26 -24.13 -6.14 17.16
C LYS A 26 -23.78 -6.72 15.78
N CYS A 27 -22.74 -6.22 15.10
CA CYS A 27 -22.30 -6.79 13.84
C CYS A 27 -21.74 -8.21 13.99
N GLY A 28 -21.23 -8.58 15.17
CA GLY A 28 -20.57 -9.88 15.38
C GLY A 28 -19.30 -10.06 14.54
N CYS A 29 -18.72 -8.98 14.00
CA CYS A 29 -17.61 -9.07 13.07
C CYS A 29 -16.25 -9.21 13.78
N HIS A 30 -15.31 -9.85 13.08
CA HIS A 30 -13.95 -10.12 13.52
C HIS A 30 -12.92 -9.57 12.53
N CYS A 31 -11.77 -9.16 13.05
CA CYS A 31 -10.65 -8.68 12.24
C CYS A 31 -10.04 -9.83 11.42
N PRO A 32 -9.91 -9.70 10.09
CA PRO A 32 -9.33 -10.76 9.25
C PRO A 32 -7.88 -11.13 9.57
N HIS A 33 -7.15 -10.26 10.28
CA HIS A 33 -5.75 -10.49 10.63
C HIS A 33 -5.58 -11.10 12.03
N CYS A 34 -6.11 -10.45 13.07
CA CYS A 34 -5.90 -10.88 14.46
C CYS A 34 -7.09 -11.62 15.07
N ASN A 35 -8.19 -11.78 14.32
CA ASN A 35 -9.44 -12.38 14.77
C ASN A 35 -10.12 -11.66 15.96
N ALA A 36 -9.64 -10.47 16.35
CA ALA A 36 -10.22 -9.72 17.45
C ALA A 36 -11.60 -9.14 17.06
N PRO A 37 -12.54 -9.00 18.02
CA PRO A 37 -13.84 -8.41 17.76
C PRO A 37 -13.77 -6.95 17.29
N LEU A 38 -14.62 -6.62 16.32
CA LEU A 38 -14.73 -5.30 15.73
C LEU A 38 -16.05 -4.62 16.11
N TYR A 39 -16.03 -3.29 16.04
CA TYR A 39 -17.16 -2.40 16.22
C TYR A 39 -17.46 -1.69 14.90
N ALA A 40 -18.67 -1.86 14.35
CA ALA A 40 -19.09 -1.17 13.14
C ALA A 40 -19.48 0.29 13.42
N LYS A 41 -18.76 1.26 12.83
CA LYS A 41 -19.05 2.70 12.87
C LYS A 41 -19.69 3.15 11.56
N ASN A 42 -20.94 2.73 11.32
CA ASN A 42 -21.67 2.90 10.07
C ASN A 42 -22.95 3.76 10.17
N ALA A 43 -23.02 4.64 11.18
CA ALA A 43 -24.21 5.47 11.42
C ALA A 43 -23.90 6.97 11.42
N GLY A 44 -22.67 7.37 11.08
CA GLY A 44 -22.25 8.76 11.08
C GLY A 44 -22.31 9.34 9.68
N GLN A 45 -22.82 10.56 9.52
CA GLN A 45 -22.88 11.23 8.21
C GLN A 45 -21.61 12.02 7.88
N ILE A 46 -20.69 12.17 8.83
CA ILE A 46 -19.51 13.05 8.72
C ILE A 46 -18.23 12.25 8.42
N ARG A 47 -18.07 11.08 9.05
CA ARG A 47 -16.88 10.23 8.91
C ARG A 47 -17.23 9.04 8.01
N GLU A 48 -16.27 8.64 7.18
CA GLU A 48 -16.36 7.41 6.38
C GLU A 48 -16.68 6.22 7.30
N HIS A 49 -17.62 5.38 6.87
CA HIS A 49 -18.01 4.20 7.62
C HIS A 49 -16.84 3.23 7.69
N HIS A 50 -16.60 2.67 8.88
CA HIS A 50 -15.47 1.79 9.12
C HIS A 50 -15.66 0.88 10.32
N PHE A 51 -14.90 -0.20 10.36
CA PHE A 51 -14.70 -1.02 11.53
C PHE A 51 -13.59 -0.47 12.41
N ALA A 52 -13.77 -0.56 13.72
CA ALA A 52 -12.74 -0.25 14.71
C ALA A 52 -12.59 -1.42 15.68
N HIS A 53 -11.37 -1.69 16.16
CA HIS A 53 -11.16 -2.72 17.18
C HIS A 53 -11.84 -2.32 18.48
N ALA A 54 -12.60 -3.23 19.08
CA ALA A 54 -13.40 -2.95 20.28
C ALA A 54 -12.54 -2.50 21.48
N GLN A 55 -11.28 -2.97 21.56
CA GLN A 55 -10.35 -2.65 22.64
C GLN A 55 -9.35 -1.53 22.31
N GLY A 56 -9.54 -0.82 21.19
CA GLY A 56 -8.67 0.31 20.80
C GLY A 56 -7.25 -0.08 20.34
N LEU A 57 -6.95 -1.37 20.22
CA LEU A 57 -5.69 -1.84 19.65
C LEU A 57 -5.71 -1.63 18.13
N GLU A 58 -4.73 -0.89 17.60
CA GLU A 58 -4.53 -0.84 16.16
C GLU A 58 -3.89 -2.14 15.67
N CYS A 59 -4.51 -2.77 14.67
CA CYS A 59 -3.97 -3.97 14.03
C CYS A 59 -3.37 -3.56 12.68
N GLU A 60 -2.04 -3.46 12.63
CA GLU A 60 -1.33 -2.97 11.44
C GLU A 60 -1.63 -3.80 10.18
N GLY A 61 -1.89 -5.11 10.31
CA GLY A 61 -2.16 -6.04 9.22
C GLY A 61 -3.63 -6.18 8.82
N ALA A 62 -4.57 -5.55 9.53
CA ALA A 62 -6.00 -5.72 9.27
C ALA A 62 -6.42 -5.31 7.85
N TYR A 63 -5.90 -4.18 7.37
CA TYR A 63 -6.18 -3.69 6.02
C TYR A 63 -5.62 -4.64 4.96
N GLU A 64 -4.38 -5.11 5.13
CA GLU A 64 -3.70 -6.02 4.21
C GLU A 64 -4.44 -7.36 4.08
N SER A 65 -4.80 -7.97 5.22
CA SER A 65 -5.58 -9.22 5.23
C SER A 65 -6.96 -9.05 4.59
N SER A 66 -7.63 -7.92 4.84
CA SER A 66 -8.94 -7.65 4.23
C SER A 66 -8.84 -7.46 2.72
N LEU A 67 -7.80 -6.78 2.25
CA LEU A 67 -7.56 -6.55 0.82
C LEU A 67 -7.24 -7.88 0.11
N HIS A 68 -6.47 -8.75 0.76
CA HIS A 68 -6.14 -10.08 0.25
C HIS A 68 -7.38 -10.97 0.07
N LEU A 69 -8.24 -11.01 1.10
CA LEU A 69 -9.50 -11.76 1.04
C LEU A 69 -10.45 -11.19 -0.02
N LEU A 70 -10.58 -9.85 -0.08
CA LEU A 70 -11.43 -9.20 -1.08
C LEU A 70 -10.94 -9.49 -2.51
N ALA A 71 -9.62 -9.53 -2.74
CA ALA A 71 -9.07 -9.86 -4.05
C ALA A 71 -9.44 -11.29 -4.49
N LYS A 72 -9.35 -12.25 -3.57
CA LYS A 72 -9.75 -13.64 -3.80
C LYS A 72 -11.23 -13.75 -4.14
N GLU A 73 -12.09 -13.10 -3.35
CA GLU A 73 -13.54 -13.13 -3.56
C GLU A 73 -13.95 -12.47 -4.89
N VAL A 74 -13.40 -11.29 -5.21
CA VAL A 74 -13.65 -10.61 -6.50
C VAL A 74 -13.27 -11.51 -7.67
N LEU A 75 -12.15 -12.21 -7.58
CA LEU A 75 -11.70 -13.10 -8.64
C LEU A 75 -12.60 -14.34 -8.77
N GLN A 76 -13.05 -14.90 -7.65
CA GLN A 76 -14.00 -16.00 -7.62
C GLN A 76 -15.35 -15.62 -8.25
N GLU A 77 -15.85 -14.41 -7.98
CA GLU A 77 -17.09 -13.88 -8.54
C GLU A 77 -16.99 -13.56 -10.02
N THR A 78 -15.88 -12.94 -10.45
CA THR A 78 -15.74 -12.44 -11.82
C THR A 78 -15.28 -13.51 -12.79
N GLY A 79 -14.47 -14.46 -12.33
CA GLY A 79 -13.85 -15.49 -13.17
C GLY A 79 -13.06 -14.91 -14.34
N ARG A 80 -12.54 -13.69 -14.20
CA ARG A 80 -11.79 -12.98 -15.25
C ARG A 80 -10.56 -12.32 -14.66
N ILE A 81 -9.46 -12.34 -15.40
CA ILE A 81 -8.20 -11.76 -14.96
C ILE A 81 -7.41 -11.24 -16.16
N MET A 82 -6.84 -10.04 -16.04
CA MET A 82 -5.88 -9.54 -17.02
C MET A 82 -4.51 -10.17 -16.75
N LEU A 83 -3.93 -10.82 -17.75
CA LEU A 83 -2.63 -11.46 -17.65
C LEU A 83 -1.48 -10.47 -17.94
N PRO A 84 -0.28 -10.68 -17.38
CA PRO A 84 0.89 -9.88 -17.71
C PRO A 84 1.23 -9.95 -19.21
N GLN A 85 1.85 -8.90 -19.74
CA GLN A 85 2.47 -8.98 -21.06
C GLN A 85 3.54 -10.07 -21.10
N SER A 86 3.58 -10.79 -22.21
CA SER A 86 4.59 -11.80 -22.49
C SER A 86 4.98 -11.71 -23.95
N ILE A 87 6.29 -11.83 -24.21
CA ILE A 87 6.85 -11.89 -25.56
C ILE A 87 6.89 -13.34 -26.06
N SER A 88 6.73 -14.31 -25.15
CA SER A 88 6.74 -15.73 -25.45
C SER A 88 5.33 -16.27 -25.64
N SER A 89 5.11 -17.04 -26.71
CA SER A 89 3.87 -17.80 -26.94
C SER A 89 3.57 -18.82 -25.84
N THR A 90 4.57 -19.18 -25.03
CA THR A 90 4.41 -20.05 -23.87
C THR A 90 3.52 -19.42 -22.80
N PHE A 91 3.55 -18.10 -22.61
CA PHE A 91 2.76 -17.45 -21.57
C PHE A 91 1.72 -16.53 -22.21
N PRO A 92 0.41 -16.78 -22.01
CA PRO A 92 -0.63 -15.94 -22.60
C PRO A 92 -0.60 -14.53 -22.01
N SER A 93 -1.20 -13.58 -22.73
CA SER A 93 -1.37 -12.19 -22.30
C SER A 93 -2.80 -11.73 -22.58
N GLY A 94 -3.18 -10.59 -22.00
CA GLY A 94 -4.53 -10.03 -22.16
C GLY A 94 -5.56 -10.60 -21.19
N LEU A 95 -6.81 -10.17 -21.36
CA LEU A 95 -7.91 -10.55 -20.49
C LEU A 95 -8.35 -11.98 -20.79
N VAL A 96 -8.34 -12.85 -19.79
CA VAL A 96 -8.80 -14.23 -19.90
C VAL A 96 -9.96 -14.52 -18.96
N ARG A 97 -10.77 -15.52 -19.32
CA ARG A 97 -11.71 -16.15 -18.40
C ARG A 97 -11.05 -17.35 -17.73
N ILE A 98 -11.30 -17.50 -16.44
CA ILE A 98 -10.95 -18.68 -15.64
C ILE A 98 -12.23 -19.35 -15.13
N HIS A 99 -12.26 -20.67 -15.22
CA HIS A 99 -13.35 -21.53 -14.78
C HIS A 99 -12.92 -22.30 -13.53
N ASN A 100 -13.89 -22.81 -12.77
CA ASN A 100 -13.66 -23.60 -11.56
C ASN A 100 -12.70 -22.91 -10.59
N VAL A 101 -12.98 -21.64 -10.27
CA VAL A 101 -12.12 -20.83 -9.41
C VAL A 101 -12.19 -21.35 -7.98
N GLU A 102 -11.05 -21.83 -7.48
CA GLU A 102 -10.88 -22.33 -6.12
C GLU A 102 -9.88 -21.45 -5.37
N VAL A 103 -10.24 -21.05 -4.16
CA VAL A 103 -9.45 -20.16 -3.30
C VAL A 103 -8.78 -20.98 -2.21
N GLU A 104 -7.49 -20.74 -1.96
CA GLU A 104 -6.73 -21.37 -0.87
C GLU A 104 -6.80 -22.91 -0.82
N LYS A 105 -6.98 -23.55 -1.98
CA LYS A 105 -7.05 -25.02 -2.06
C LYS A 105 -5.67 -25.65 -1.94
N TRP A 106 -5.56 -26.69 -1.13
CA TRP A 106 -4.31 -27.45 -1.01
C TRP A 106 -4.07 -28.29 -2.28
N ASP A 107 -2.90 -28.12 -2.90
CA ASP A 107 -2.46 -28.93 -4.02
C ASP A 107 -1.63 -30.12 -3.50
N GLU A 108 -2.24 -31.30 -3.51
CA GLU A 108 -1.57 -32.54 -3.08
C GLU A 108 -0.42 -32.96 -4.00
N ARG A 109 -0.47 -32.59 -5.29
CA ARG A 109 0.52 -33.00 -6.28
C ARG A 109 1.84 -32.25 -6.11
N TYR A 110 1.77 -30.96 -5.79
CA TYR A 110 2.94 -30.10 -5.66
C TYR A 110 3.25 -29.68 -4.22
N GLY A 111 2.37 -29.99 -3.26
CA GLY A 111 2.61 -29.76 -1.84
C GLY A 111 2.59 -28.29 -1.44
N PHE A 112 1.75 -27.47 -2.08
CA PHE A 112 1.56 -26.07 -1.70
C PHE A 112 0.12 -25.62 -1.91
N ARG A 113 -0.19 -24.42 -1.43
CA ARG A 113 -1.53 -23.81 -1.54
C ARG A 113 -1.42 -22.51 -2.33
N PRO A 114 -1.93 -22.42 -3.57
CA PRO A 114 -2.05 -21.13 -4.24
C PRO A 114 -3.07 -20.24 -3.54
N ASP A 115 -2.98 -18.91 -3.70
CA ASP A 115 -4.06 -18.03 -3.24
C ASP A 115 -5.35 -18.32 -4.00
N VAL A 116 -5.25 -18.44 -5.33
CA VAL A 116 -6.35 -18.82 -6.21
C VAL A 116 -5.85 -19.73 -7.32
N GLU A 117 -6.66 -20.69 -7.74
CA GLU A 117 -6.46 -21.48 -8.95
C GLU A 117 -7.72 -21.53 -9.82
N GLY A 118 -7.53 -21.78 -11.11
CA GLY A 118 -8.61 -22.01 -12.06
C GLY A 118 -8.12 -22.56 -13.39
N VAL A 119 -9.05 -22.79 -14.33
CA VAL A 119 -8.75 -23.30 -15.67
C VAL A 119 -9.08 -22.23 -16.71
N MET A 120 -8.10 -21.84 -17.52
CA MET A 120 -8.29 -20.85 -18.60
C MET A 120 -9.12 -21.44 -19.76
N ASP A 121 -9.65 -20.58 -20.63
CA ASP A 121 -10.42 -21.00 -21.83
C ASP A 121 -9.65 -21.95 -22.75
N ASN A 122 -8.32 -21.91 -22.74
CA ASN A 122 -7.46 -22.81 -23.50
C ASN A 122 -7.25 -24.18 -22.83
N GLY A 123 -7.88 -24.43 -21.68
CA GLY A 123 -7.79 -25.67 -20.90
C GLY A 123 -6.57 -25.76 -19.97
N GLU A 124 -5.66 -24.77 -19.97
CA GLU A 124 -4.52 -24.77 -19.06
C GLU A 124 -4.92 -24.30 -17.66
N ARG A 125 -4.31 -24.91 -16.64
CA ARG A 125 -4.45 -24.49 -15.25
C ARG A 125 -3.66 -23.20 -15.02
N LEU A 126 -4.28 -22.22 -14.36
CA LEU A 126 -3.67 -20.97 -13.93
C LEU A 126 -3.68 -20.88 -12.40
N LEU A 127 -2.54 -20.52 -11.85
CA LEU A 127 -2.34 -20.22 -10.44
C LEU A 127 -2.13 -18.72 -10.26
N ILE A 128 -2.63 -18.17 -9.17
CA ILE A 128 -2.58 -16.75 -8.90
C ILE A 128 -2.14 -16.55 -7.45
N GLU A 129 -1.15 -15.68 -7.27
CA GLU A 129 -0.59 -15.27 -5.99
C GLU A 129 -0.77 -13.76 -5.84
N PHE A 130 -1.33 -13.34 -4.71
CA PHE A 130 -1.45 -11.92 -4.38
C PHE A 130 -0.33 -11.51 -3.43
N LEU A 131 0.48 -10.56 -3.88
CA LEU A 131 1.51 -9.92 -3.07
C LEU A 131 0.89 -8.73 -2.32
N VAL A 132 0.91 -8.79 -0.98
CA VAL A 132 0.61 -7.64 -0.11
C VAL A 132 1.92 -7.19 0.56
N SER A 133 2.34 -7.82 1.65
CA SER A 133 3.58 -7.50 2.36
C SER A 133 4.76 -8.43 2.06
N HIS A 134 4.49 -9.67 1.63
CA HIS A 134 5.53 -10.68 1.39
C HIS A 134 5.40 -11.31 0.00
N LYS A 135 6.52 -11.39 -0.72
CA LYS A 135 6.63 -12.10 -2.01
C LYS A 135 6.42 -13.59 -1.83
N VAL A 136 6.07 -14.28 -2.90
CA VAL A 136 6.01 -15.75 -2.92
C VAL A 136 7.32 -16.31 -2.38
N ASP A 137 7.23 -17.15 -1.34
CA ASP A 137 8.38 -17.76 -0.69
C ASP A 137 9.26 -18.54 -1.68
N GLY A 138 10.57 -18.55 -1.44
CA GLY A 138 11.56 -19.14 -2.34
C GLY A 138 11.27 -20.61 -2.65
N LYS A 139 10.75 -21.39 -1.69
CA LYS A 139 10.39 -22.80 -1.90
C LYS A 139 9.22 -22.95 -2.87
N LYS A 140 8.13 -22.20 -2.63
CA LYS A 140 6.93 -22.23 -3.48
C LYS A 140 7.25 -21.77 -4.90
N ARG A 141 8.02 -20.70 -5.02
CA ARG A 141 8.51 -20.20 -6.30
C ARG A 141 9.30 -21.26 -7.07
N GLN A 142 10.19 -21.99 -6.40
CA GLN A 142 11.00 -23.03 -7.02
C GLN A 142 10.12 -24.16 -7.57
N ILE A 143 9.13 -24.61 -6.80
CA ILE A 143 8.15 -25.63 -7.23
C ILE A 143 7.41 -25.18 -8.50
N ILE A 144 6.94 -23.93 -8.53
CA ILE A 144 6.25 -23.35 -9.68
C ILE A 144 7.14 -23.37 -10.93
N VAL A 145 8.41 -22.96 -10.78
CA VAL A 145 9.36 -22.88 -11.89
C VAL A 145 9.77 -24.26 -12.39
N ASP A 146 10.14 -25.18 -11.49
CA ASP A 146 10.64 -26.52 -11.84
C ASP A 146 9.58 -27.36 -12.55
N ASN A 147 8.31 -27.11 -12.26
CA ASN A 147 7.18 -27.81 -12.86
C ASN A 147 6.52 -27.02 -14.00
N ASN A 148 7.10 -25.88 -14.41
CA ASN A 148 6.59 -25.01 -15.47
C ASN A 148 5.10 -24.64 -15.29
N LEU A 149 4.68 -24.39 -14.05
CA LEU A 149 3.30 -24.05 -13.73
C LEU A 149 2.99 -22.62 -14.19
N LYS A 150 1.82 -22.41 -14.79
CA LYS A 150 1.33 -21.07 -15.12
C LYS A 150 0.92 -20.39 -13.82
N CYS A 151 1.81 -19.57 -13.28
CA CYS A 151 1.53 -18.80 -12.08
C CYS A 151 1.82 -17.33 -12.30
N ILE A 152 0.86 -16.47 -11.96
CA ILE A 152 1.06 -15.02 -11.93
C ILE A 152 1.13 -14.54 -10.48
N GLU A 153 2.06 -13.63 -10.21
CA GLU A 153 2.10 -12.85 -8.97
C GLU A 153 1.52 -11.47 -9.28
N ILE A 154 0.52 -11.03 -8.52
CA ILE A 154 -0.16 -9.74 -8.65
C ILE A 154 0.08 -8.94 -7.36
N ASP A 155 0.76 -7.81 -7.47
CA ASP A 155 0.97 -6.89 -6.36
C ASP A 155 -0.28 -6.04 -6.13
N ILE A 156 -0.94 -6.26 -4.99
CA ILE A 156 -2.16 -5.54 -4.59
C ILE A 156 -1.90 -4.58 -3.43
N ASN A 157 -0.66 -4.45 -2.94
CA ASN A 157 -0.33 -3.76 -1.69
C ASN A 157 -0.87 -2.32 -1.62
N TYR A 158 -0.96 -1.65 -2.77
CA TYR A 158 -1.40 -0.26 -2.86
C TYR A 158 -2.79 -0.04 -3.46
N GLN A 159 -3.56 -1.11 -3.61
CA GLN A 159 -4.93 -1.02 -4.07
C GLN A 159 -5.86 -0.53 -2.95
N ALA A 160 -6.95 0.11 -3.36
CA ALA A 160 -7.99 0.51 -2.42
C ALA A 160 -8.75 -0.73 -1.93
N LEU A 161 -9.11 -0.74 -0.66
CA LEU A 161 -10.04 -1.71 -0.08
C LEU A 161 -11.48 -1.36 -0.53
N ASP A 162 -11.73 -1.61 -1.82
CA ASP A 162 -12.94 -1.23 -2.55
C ASP A 162 -13.17 -2.28 -3.65
N ARG A 163 -14.33 -2.94 -3.60
CA ARG A 163 -14.64 -4.07 -4.47
C ARG A 163 -14.65 -3.68 -5.95
N ALA A 164 -15.22 -2.53 -6.30
CA ALA A 164 -15.33 -2.10 -7.68
C ALA A 164 -13.96 -1.73 -8.26
N LYS A 165 -13.17 -0.95 -7.50
CA LYS A 165 -11.81 -0.57 -7.91
C LYS A 165 -10.89 -1.78 -8.03
N LEU A 166 -11.02 -2.75 -7.13
CA LEU A 166 -10.22 -3.97 -7.18
C LEU A 166 -10.59 -4.84 -8.37
N LYS A 167 -11.88 -4.95 -8.69
CA LYS A 167 -12.35 -5.60 -9.91
C LYS A 167 -11.76 -4.97 -11.17
N GLU A 168 -11.89 -3.64 -11.30
CA GLU A 168 -11.28 -2.89 -12.43
C GLU A 168 -9.77 -3.15 -12.51
N PHE A 169 -9.05 -3.08 -11.39
CA PHE A 169 -7.62 -3.37 -11.36
C PHE A 169 -7.29 -4.79 -11.83
N LEU A 170 -8.07 -5.79 -11.42
CA LEU A 170 -7.84 -7.18 -11.80
C LEU A 170 -8.16 -7.44 -13.28
N THR A 171 -9.11 -6.72 -13.89
CA THR A 171 -9.59 -7.00 -15.26
C THR A 171 -9.13 -6.04 -16.35
N ASP A 172 -8.70 -4.82 -16.01
CA ASP A 172 -8.58 -3.75 -17.03
C ASP A 172 -7.13 -3.31 -17.29
N THR A 173 -6.19 -3.65 -16.41
CA THR A 173 -4.77 -3.30 -16.55
C THR A 173 -3.88 -4.53 -16.39
N ASP A 174 -2.75 -4.55 -17.09
CA ASP A 174 -1.67 -5.52 -16.94
C ASP A 174 -0.53 -5.01 -16.03
N ASP A 175 -0.76 -3.88 -15.35
CA ASP A 175 0.15 -3.33 -14.35
C ASP A 175 0.27 -4.26 -13.13
N ASP A 176 1.39 -4.12 -12.43
CA ASP A 176 1.66 -4.74 -11.11
C ASP A 176 1.56 -6.27 -11.07
N ARG A 177 1.57 -6.93 -12.23
CA ARG A 177 1.56 -8.40 -12.34
C ARG A 177 2.70 -8.93 -13.19
N LYS A 178 3.12 -10.15 -12.90
CA LYS A 178 4.16 -10.84 -13.68
C LYS A 178 3.99 -12.34 -13.63
N TRP A 179 4.46 -13.02 -14.66
CA TRP A 179 4.63 -14.46 -14.64
C TRP A 179 5.75 -14.85 -13.68
N ILE A 180 5.49 -15.86 -12.84
CA ILE A 180 6.52 -16.50 -12.03
C ILE A 180 7.29 -17.46 -12.95
N VAL A 181 8.38 -16.96 -13.52
CA VAL A 181 9.31 -17.71 -14.39
C VAL A 181 10.66 -17.91 -13.71
N SER A 182 11.51 -18.78 -14.27
CA SER A 182 12.90 -18.86 -13.84
C SER A 182 13.55 -17.48 -13.96
N MET A 183 14.17 -16.96 -12.88
CA MET A 183 14.90 -15.70 -13.00
C MET A 183 16.20 -15.99 -13.76
N PRO A 184 16.63 -15.16 -14.74
CA PRO A 184 18.06 -15.03 -14.96
C PRO A 184 18.68 -14.57 -13.63
N GLN A 185 19.79 -15.17 -13.21
CA GLN A 185 20.43 -14.85 -11.93
C GLN A 185 20.68 -13.34 -11.85
N LEU A 186 19.84 -12.62 -11.10
CA LEU A 186 20.20 -11.30 -10.65
C LEU A 186 21.38 -11.50 -9.70
N GLN A 187 22.49 -10.84 -10.02
CA GLN A 187 23.61 -10.70 -9.08
C GLN A 187 23.03 -10.38 -7.71
N LYS A 188 23.40 -11.20 -6.72
CA LYS A 188 23.09 -10.92 -5.33
C LYS A 188 23.52 -9.47 -5.07
N SER A 189 22.57 -8.55 -4.96
CA SER A 189 22.78 -7.40 -4.10
C SER A 189 22.98 -8.02 -2.73
N THR A 190 24.25 -8.06 -2.33
CA THR A 190 24.70 -8.45 -1.00
C THR A 190 23.70 -7.92 0.01
N GLY A 191 23.15 -8.85 0.78
CA GLY A 191 21.93 -8.64 1.51
C GLY A 191 22.04 -7.48 2.49
N GLU A 192 20.91 -6.84 2.71
CA GLU A 192 20.67 -6.09 3.93
C GLU A 192 19.20 -6.32 4.32
N SER A 193 18.94 -7.47 4.95
CA SER A 193 17.82 -7.57 5.89
C SER A 193 18.19 -6.71 7.09
N PHE A 194 17.80 -5.44 7.08
CA PHE A 194 17.97 -4.57 8.24
C PHE A 194 16.61 -4.12 8.71
N SER A 195 16.27 -4.62 9.90
CA SER A 195 15.22 -4.11 10.75
C SER A 195 15.26 -2.59 10.76
N TYR A 196 14.10 -1.95 10.61
CA TYR A 196 13.89 -0.54 10.93
C TYR A 196 14.25 -0.29 12.40
N GLY A 197 15.55 -0.13 12.70
CA GLY A 197 15.99 0.44 13.96
C GLY A 197 15.56 1.89 13.93
N ARG A 198 14.51 2.22 14.69
CA ARG A 198 14.02 3.60 14.82
C ARG A 198 15.16 4.45 15.34
N ASN A 199 15.79 5.23 14.47
CA ASN A 199 16.66 6.30 14.92
C ASN A 199 15.74 7.31 15.62
N PRO A 200 15.87 7.54 16.93
CA PRO A 200 14.98 8.47 17.65
C PRO A 200 14.98 9.87 17.04
N LEU A 201 16.08 10.26 16.38
CA LEU A 201 16.18 11.55 15.70
C LEU A 201 15.21 11.69 14.51
N TYR A 202 14.78 10.58 13.89
CA TYR A 202 13.74 10.62 12.85
C TYR A 202 12.35 10.79 13.44
N GLU A 203 12.07 10.19 14.60
CA GLU A 203 10.83 10.43 15.33
C GLU A 203 10.76 11.88 15.81
N ASN A 204 11.86 12.42 16.36
CA ASN A 204 11.94 13.82 16.75
C ASN A 204 11.76 14.78 15.57
N ALA A 205 12.37 14.47 14.41
CA ALA A 205 12.18 15.26 13.19
C ALA A 205 10.72 15.26 12.73
N ARG A 206 10.04 14.11 12.81
CA ARG A 206 8.62 13.97 12.46
C ARG A 206 7.75 14.82 13.39
N ASP A 207 7.97 14.69 14.70
CA ASP A 207 7.18 15.38 15.70
C ASP A 207 7.40 16.90 15.62
N PHE A 208 8.62 17.34 15.35
CA PHE A 208 8.91 18.75 15.10
C PHE A 208 8.23 19.29 13.83
N LEU A 209 8.19 18.51 12.73
CA LEU A 209 7.42 18.89 11.54
C LEU A 209 5.92 18.94 11.80
N LYS A 210 5.40 18.07 12.66
CA LYS A 210 4.00 18.11 13.08
C LYS A 210 3.68 19.39 13.84
N GLU A 211 4.53 19.80 14.79
CA GLU A 211 4.41 21.06 15.52
C GLU A 211 4.41 22.26 14.56
N ILE A 212 5.37 22.30 13.63
CA ILE A 212 5.43 23.34 12.59
C ILE A 212 4.16 23.39 11.78
N PHE A 213 3.63 22.23 11.37
CA PHE A 213 2.39 22.18 10.64
C PHE A 213 1.24 22.73 11.48
N ASP A 214 1.11 22.36 12.75
CA ASP A 214 0.02 22.81 13.61
C ASP A 214 0.03 24.32 13.79
N GLU A 215 1.19 24.90 14.13
CA GLU A 215 1.34 26.33 14.41
C GLU A 215 1.43 27.20 13.16
N GLY A 216 1.81 26.63 12.02
CA GLY A 216 2.19 27.40 10.83
C GLY A 216 1.87 26.68 9.54
N THR A 217 2.89 26.46 8.71
CA THR A 217 2.72 25.78 7.43
C THR A 217 4.01 25.06 7.04
N ILE A 218 3.87 24.08 6.16
CA ILE A 218 5.00 23.43 5.50
C ILE A 218 5.08 23.99 4.08
N ILE A 219 6.27 24.44 3.71
CA ILE A 219 6.60 25.01 2.41
C ILE A 219 7.44 23.99 1.64
N ILE A 220 7.04 23.69 0.41
CA ILE A 220 7.73 22.74 -0.46
C ILE A 220 8.22 23.44 -1.74
N HIS A 221 9.29 22.91 -2.32
CA HIS A 221 9.94 23.48 -3.50
C HIS A 221 9.93 22.47 -4.65
N PRO A 222 9.40 22.83 -5.82
CA PRO A 222 9.18 21.87 -6.91
C PRO A 222 10.47 21.30 -7.51
N TYR A 223 11.63 21.95 -7.31
CA TYR A 223 12.90 21.54 -7.91
C TYR A 223 14.07 21.53 -6.92
N TYR A 224 15.03 20.63 -7.20
CA TYR A 224 16.17 20.23 -6.36
C TYR A 224 17.10 21.38 -5.95
N THR A 225 17.02 22.53 -6.64
CA THR A 225 17.80 23.74 -6.37
C THR A 225 16.95 24.99 -6.59
N SER A 226 16.45 25.55 -5.48
CA SER A 226 15.76 26.85 -5.49
C SER A 226 16.66 28.01 -5.93
N PHE A 227 17.98 27.81 -6.00
CA PHE A 227 18.93 28.85 -6.44
C PHE A 227 18.77 29.28 -7.91
N ASN A 228 18.20 28.41 -8.78
CA ASN A 228 18.17 28.65 -10.23
C ASN A 228 16.75 28.67 -10.84
N HIS A 229 15.68 28.50 -10.06
CA HIS A 229 14.30 28.52 -10.56
C HIS A 229 13.46 29.59 -9.84
N PRO A 230 12.81 30.52 -10.56
CA PRO A 230 11.98 31.59 -9.99
C PRO A 230 10.58 31.14 -9.55
N ASP A 231 10.30 29.83 -9.54
CA ASP A 231 8.99 29.32 -9.18
C ASP A 231 8.73 29.54 -7.68
N LYS A 232 7.53 30.06 -7.39
CA LYS A 232 7.15 30.40 -6.02
C LYS A 232 7.10 29.13 -5.16
N PRO A 233 7.61 29.17 -3.93
CA PRO A 233 7.42 28.09 -2.97
C PRO A 233 5.94 27.77 -2.78
N PHE A 234 5.60 26.49 -2.60
CA PHE A 234 4.24 26.06 -2.35
C PHE A 234 4.01 25.91 -0.85
N ASP A 235 3.18 26.79 -0.31
CA ASP A 235 2.65 26.69 1.04
C ASP A 235 1.50 25.67 1.07
N LEU A 236 1.73 24.52 1.72
CA LEU A 236 0.77 23.41 1.74
C LEU A 236 -0.55 23.81 2.41
N ARG A 237 -0.52 24.64 3.45
CA ARG A 237 -1.73 25.12 4.13
C ARG A 237 -2.53 26.08 3.26
N GLN A 238 -1.86 27.01 2.56
CA GLN A 238 -2.53 27.95 1.64
C GLN A 238 -3.20 27.25 0.46
N ILE A 239 -2.61 26.15 -0.05
CA ILE A 239 -3.23 25.34 -1.10
C ILE A 239 -4.22 24.31 -0.54
N GLY A 240 -4.59 24.41 0.74
CA GLY A 240 -5.74 23.76 1.35
C GLY A 240 -5.48 22.47 2.12
N TYR A 241 -4.23 22.04 2.34
CA TYR A 241 -3.95 20.91 3.23
C TYR A 241 -4.07 21.35 4.69
N ASP A 242 -5.17 20.97 5.32
CA ASP A 242 -5.54 21.41 6.67
C ASP A 242 -5.41 20.31 7.73
N VAL A 243 -5.26 19.04 7.32
CA VAL A 243 -5.03 17.92 8.24
C VAL A 243 -3.65 17.34 8.04
N CYS A 244 -2.98 17.04 9.16
CA CYS A 244 -1.73 16.30 9.22
C CYS A 244 -1.85 15.21 10.30
N GLU A 245 -1.64 13.96 9.93
CA GLU A 245 -1.69 12.82 10.84
C GLU A 245 -0.33 12.12 10.92
N VAL A 246 0.04 11.72 12.13
CA VAL A 246 1.34 11.12 12.44
C VAL A 246 1.26 9.60 12.34
N ASN A 247 2.27 8.96 11.74
CA ASN A 247 2.43 7.50 11.63
C ASN A 247 1.23 6.76 11.02
N THR A 248 0.52 7.40 10.10
CA THR A 248 -0.72 6.86 9.55
C THR A 248 -0.49 6.27 8.16
N LYS A 249 -1.47 5.48 7.66
CA LYS A 249 -1.38 4.78 6.37
C LYS A 249 -2.34 5.37 5.34
N TYR A 250 -1.90 5.49 4.09
CA TYR A 250 -2.78 5.67 2.93
C TYR A 250 -2.70 4.45 2.02
N ARG A 251 -3.79 3.67 1.91
CA ARG A 251 -3.84 2.40 1.15
C ARG A 251 -2.63 1.50 1.45
N GLY A 252 -2.45 1.15 2.73
CA GLY A 252 -1.31 0.34 3.20
C GLY A 252 0.03 1.10 3.31
N PHE A 253 0.23 2.17 2.54
CA PHE A 253 1.48 2.94 2.57
C PHE A 253 1.63 3.74 3.86
N LYS A 254 2.60 3.36 4.70
CA LYS A 254 2.92 4.03 5.97
C LYS A 254 3.64 5.35 5.70
N SER A 255 3.16 6.40 6.35
CA SER A 255 3.69 7.78 6.28
C SER A 255 4.12 8.22 7.67
N ASP A 256 5.23 8.94 7.80
CA ASP A 256 5.58 9.60 9.06
C ASP A 256 4.60 10.74 9.34
N LEU A 257 4.29 11.53 8.31
CA LEU A 257 3.17 12.49 8.30
C LEU A 257 2.33 12.29 7.03
N LEU A 258 1.01 12.15 7.18
CA LEU A 258 0.07 12.15 6.07
C LEU A 258 -0.77 13.43 6.10
N LEU A 259 -0.61 14.25 5.07
CA LEU A 259 -1.33 15.48 4.86
C LEU A 259 -2.46 15.28 3.86
N PHE A 260 -3.63 15.86 4.13
CA PHE A 260 -4.78 15.84 3.22
C PHE A 260 -5.75 16.98 3.48
N ARG A 261 -6.63 17.26 2.51
CA ARG A 261 -7.63 18.34 2.57
C ARG A 261 -8.96 17.81 3.12
N SER A 262 -9.38 18.20 4.32
CA SER A 262 -10.59 17.64 4.97
C SER A 262 -11.88 17.99 4.24
N GLN A 263 -11.96 19.18 3.64
CA GLN A 263 -13.18 19.74 3.05
C GLN A 263 -13.33 19.43 1.55
N LYS A 264 -12.39 18.72 0.94
CA LYS A 264 -12.43 18.42 -0.50
C LYS A 264 -12.86 16.97 -0.73
N LYS A 265 -13.73 16.76 -1.73
CA LYS A 265 -14.15 15.42 -2.17
C LYS A 265 -12.95 14.59 -2.65
N ASP A 266 -12.11 15.19 -3.49
CA ASP A 266 -10.75 14.70 -3.69
C ASP A 266 -9.86 15.33 -2.62
N LYS A 267 -9.68 14.58 -1.53
CA LYS A 267 -8.88 15.02 -0.38
C LYS A 267 -7.45 15.38 -0.81
N GLY A 268 -6.89 14.73 -1.82
CA GLY A 268 -5.48 14.84 -2.22
C GLY A 268 -4.54 14.46 -1.06
N HIS A 269 -3.73 13.41 -1.23
CA HIS A 269 -2.88 12.93 -0.13
C HIS A 269 -1.40 13.22 -0.42
N ILE A 270 -0.70 13.76 0.57
CA ILE A 270 0.76 13.91 0.58
C ILE A 270 1.32 13.14 1.78
N SER A 271 2.23 12.21 1.52
CA SER A 271 3.03 11.54 2.53
C SER A 271 4.37 12.24 2.66
N ILE A 272 4.74 12.67 3.86
CA ILE A 272 6.09 13.12 4.19
C ILE A 272 6.75 11.98 4.97
N ASN A 273 7.93 11.54 4.49
CA ASN A 273 8.70 10.46 5.13
C ASN A 273 10.12 10.92 5.43
N ILE A 274 10.60 10.63 6.63
CA ILE A 274 11.94 10.93 7.08
C ILE A 274 12.80 9.67 6.97
N ARG A 275 13.91 9.77 6.25
CA ARG A 275 14.72 8.61 5.86
C ARG A 275 16.21 8.92 6.02
N GLY A 276 17.01 7.86 6.24
CA GLY A 276 18.47 7.95 6.15
C GLY A 276 19.05 7.59 4.79
N ARG A 277 18.24 7.01 3.91
CA ARG A 277 18.66 6.54 2.58
C ARG A 277 17.55 6.76 1.57
N ARG A 278 17.95 6.99 0.31
CA ARG A 278 17.06 7.01 -0.85
C ARG A 278 16.35 5.67 -1.02
N ARG A 279 15.16 5.73 -1.61
CA ARG A 279 14.43 4.54 -2.03
C ARG A 279 15.17 3.87 -3.19
N SER A 280 15.01 2.55 -3.30
CA SER A 280 15.59 1.79 -4.40
C SER A 280 14.97 2.20 -5.74
N GLU A 281 15.70 1.98 -6.83
CA GLU A 281 15.17 2.09 -8.18
C GLU A 281 13.94 1.18 -8.35
N GLY A 282 12.92 1.66 -9.07
CA GLY A 282 11.65 0.95 -9.24
C GLY A 282 10.72 0.97 -8.00
N PHE A 283 10.98 1.83 -7.01
CA PHE A 283 10.08 2.02 -5.86
C PHE A 283 8.65 2.37 -6.31
N ARG A 284 7.68 1.62 -5.77
CA ARG A 284 6.24 1.78 -6.05
C ARG A 284 5.51 2.40 -4.86
N TYR A 285 4.44 3.13 -5.16
CA TYR A 285 3.60 3.80 -4.17
C TYR A 285 2.14 3.90 -4.67
N PRO A 286 1.16 4.10 -3.77
CA PRO A 286 -0.25 4.15 -4.15
C PRO A 286 -0.58 5.25 -5.15
N LYS A 287 -1.40 4.90 -6.14
CA LYS A 287 -1.99 5.89 -7.07
C LYS A 287 -2.79 6.94 -6.28
N GLY A 288 -2.56 8.21 -6.62
CA GLY A 288 -3.17 9.36 -5.94
C GLY A 288 -2.44 9.80 -4.66
N LEU A 289 -1.38 9.09 -4.24
CA LEU A 289 -0.46 9.56 -3.20
C LEU A 289 0.71 10.32 -3.82
N ARG A 290 0.97 11.50 -3.30
CA ARG A 290 2.23 12.22 -3.51
C ARG A 290 3.15 11.95 -2.33
N ILE A 291 4.45 11.79 -2.59
CA ILE A 291 5.43 11.51 -1.54
C ILE A 291 6.53 12.56 -1.56
N ILE A 292 6.85 13.05 -0.37
CA ILE A 292 8.02 13.88 -0.08
C ILE A 292 8.90 13.08 0.86
N ASP A 293 10.04 12.61 0.36
CA ASP A 293 11.06 12.02 1.20
C ASP A 293 12.05 13.09 1.64
N ILE A 294 12.21 13.25 2.95
CA ILE A 294 13.26 14.04 3.59
C ILE A 294 14.38 13.07 3.96
N ILE A 295 15.52 13.17 3.29
CA ILE A 295 16.61 12.22 3.41
C ILE A 295 17.80 12.89 4.09
N PHE A 296 18.04 12.53 5.35
CA PHE A 296 19.22 12.98 6.08
C PHE A 296 20.42 12.10 5.73
N ARG A 297 21.42 12.69 5.05
CA ARG A 297 22.70 12.03 4.73
C ARG A 297 23.52 11.76 5.99
N ALA A 298 23.43 12.66 6.96
CA ALA A 298 23.92 12.50 8.32
C ALA A 298 22.97 13.23 9.28
N ILE A 299 22.63 12.61 10.41
CA ILE A 299 21.83 13.23 11.47
C ILE A 299 22.61 13.12 12.77
N SER A 300 23.14 14.25 13.24
CA SER A 300 24.12 14.29 14.34
C SER A 300 23.52 14.68 15.69
N SER A 301 22.48 15.53 15.70
CA SER A 301 21.80 15.97 16.92
C SER A 301 20.38 16.49 16.64
N GLU A 302 19.58 16.61 17.70
CA GLU A 302 18.23 17.19 17.64
C GLU A 302 18.26 18.67 17.28
N GLU A 303 19.21 19.45 17.80
CA GLU A 303 19.39 20.86 17.43
C GLU A 303 19.64 21.04 15.93
N SER A 304 20.44 20.17 15.32
CA SER A 304 20.71 20.20 13.88
C SER A 304 19.43 19.99 13.07
N VAL A 305 18.60 19.01 13.48
CA VAL A 305 17.29 18.75 12.88
C VAL A 305 16.38 19.97 13.03
N LYS A 306 16.26 20.52 14.24
CA LYS A 306 15.43 21.70 14.50
C LYS A 306 15.87 22.88 13.66
N GLN A 307 17.16 23.16 13.56
CA GLN A 307 17.69 24.26 12.75
C GLN A 307 17.34 24.10 11.27
N ARG A 308 17.48 22.89 10.72
CA ARG A 308 17.16 22.59 9.32
C ARG A 308 15.67 22.73 9.00
N LEU A 309 14.81 22.30 9.93
CA LEU A 309 13.37 22.29 9.73
C LEU A 309 12.67 23.56 10.24
N LYS A 310 13.36 24.45 10.97
CA LYS A 310 12.81 25.55 11.81
C LYS A 310 11.75 26.44 11.17
N LYS A 311 11.74 26.55 9.84
CA LYS A 311 10.82 27.43 9.10
C LYS A 311 9.72 26.68 8.33
N GLY A 312 9.65 25.36 8.49
CA GLY A 312 8.79 24.50 7.67
C GLY A 312 9.19 24.46 6.20
N GLU A 313 10.34 25.00 5.84
CA GLU A 313 10.81 25.15 4.46
C GLU A 313 11.64 23.92 4.08
N LEU A 314 11.05 23.04 3.27
CA LEU A 314 11.68 21.79 2.85
C LEU A 314 12.57 22.02 1.62
N ILE A 315 13.80 22.48 1.88
CA ILE A 315 14.83 22.72 0.85
C ILE A 315 16.01 21.77 1.07
N GLY A 316 16.46 21.13 -0.01
CA GLY A 316 17.66 20.30 0.02
C GLY A 316 18.94 21.12 0.19
N ASP A 317 19.91 20.57 0.92
CA ASP A 317 21.26 21.11 1.10
C ASP A 317 22.32 19.98 1.06
N MET A 318 23.57 20.25 1.47
CA MET A 318 24.64 19.25 1.44
C MET A 318 24.40 18.04 2.38
N GLU A 319 23.55 18.18 3.39
CA GLU A 319 23.29 17.16 4.41
C GLU A 319 21.86 16.58 4.33
N MET A 320 20.94 17.27 3.65
CA MET A 320 19.54 16.87 3.51
C MET A 320 19.11 16.90 2.04
N ASP A 321 18.63 15.77 1.51
CA ASP A 321 17.96 15.76 0.20
C ASP A 321 16.43 15.78 0.38
N ILE A 322 15.72 16.46 -0.51
CA ILE A 322 14.26 16.37 -0.63
C ILE A 322 13.92 15.71 -1.97
N VAL A 323 13.18 14.61 -1.94
CA VAL A 323 12.80 13.85 -3.15
C VAL A 323 11.29 13.77 -3.25
N TYR A 324 10.77 14.13 -4.42
CA TYR A 324 9.34 14.17 -4.71
C TYR A 324 8.93 13.00 -5.61
N PHE A 325 7.82 12.32 -5.27
CA PHE A 325 7.19 11.32 -6.12
C PHE A 325 5.70 11.63 -6.31
N GLY A 326 5.19 11.40 -7.52
CA GLY A 326 3.77 11.57 -7.85
C GLY A 326 3.31 13.03 -7.97
N PHE A 327 4.24 13.99 -7.87
CA PHE A 327 3.99 15.38 -8.21
C PHE A 327 4.08 15.52 -9.74
N LYS A 328 3.09 16.18 -10.36
CA LYS A 328 3.17 16.53 -11.78
C LYS A 328 4.06 17.77 -11.91
N GLU A 329 4.87 17.80 -12.96
CA GLU A 329 5.65 18.99 -13.36
C GLU A 329 4.75 20.20 -13.60
#